data_AF-A0A9D9SLX6-F1
#
_entry.id   AF-A0A9D9SLX6-F1
#
_cell.length_a   1.000
_cell.length_b   1.000
_cell.length_c   1.000
_cell.angle_alpha   90.00
_cell.angle_beta   90.00
_cell.angle_gamma   90.00
#
_symmetry.space_group_name_H-M   'P 1'
#
loop_
_entity.id
_entity.type
_entity.pdbx_description
1 polymer ?
#
loop_
_entity_poly.entity_id
_entity_poly.type
_entity_poly.pdbx_seq_one_letter_code
_entity_poly.pdbx_strand_id
1 'polypeptide(L)'
;MTLASKDAQHRKDRKAQTFRFGEGDVVLRVYDKTAEIREASAKTWFHDLWGGVTENVWRVEFQIRKNVLKRFGIRTFQDLFDGSGDVLRYLVHEHTTLRVHQDDSNRSRWPLHPLWVMLQAHVETLQAQGVVREVDADERLLEQMMRLAVSVEGYLKRSAAIECVRRGGELLSHERALEQFSSFLRKVHDPLTWRNDVLKRADQVRLGQW
;
A
#
# COMPACT_ATOMS: atom_id res chain seq x y z
N MET A 1 -18.29 -6.64 12.07
CA MET A 1 -18.12 -5.17 12.15
C MET A 1 -16.89 -4.80 11.36
N THR A 2 -16.91 -3.73 10.56
CA THR A 2 -15.77 -3.30 9.73
C THR A 2 -15.69 -1.78 9.75
N LEU A 3 -14.47 -1.22 9.69
CA LEU A 3 -14.25 0.21 9.50
C LEU A 3 -14.52 0.66 8.05
N ALA A 4 -14.68 -0.28 7.12
CA ALA A 4 -15.05 0.03 5.75
C ALA A 4 -16.48 0.60 5.69
N SER A 5 -16.63 1.73 5.01
CA SER A 5 -17.92 2.41 4.85
C SER A 5 -18.80 1.85 3.74
N LYS A 6 -18.22 1.12 2.78
CA LYS A 6 -18.92 0.50 1.66
C LYS A 6 -18.74 -1.00 1.65
N ASP A 7 -19.78 -1.71 1.24
CA ASP A 7 -19.76 -3.15 1.03
C ASP A 7 -20.50 -3.56 -0.25
N ALA A 8 -20.18 -4.75 -0.74
CA ALA A 8 -20.83 -5.36 -1.89
C ALA A 8 -20.91 -6.87 -1.69
N GLN A 9 -22.01 -7.48 -2.14
CA GLN A 9 -22.24 -8.91 -2.07
C GLN A 9 -22.52 -9.46 -3.47
N HIS A 10 -21.76 -10.48 -3.88
CA HIS A 10 -22.01 -11.26 -5.08
C HIS A 10 -22.64 -12.61 -4.73
N ARG A 11 -23.68 -12.98 -5.47
CA ARG A 11 -24.46 -14.20 -5.25
C ARG A 11 -24.64 -14.96 -6.55
N LYS A 12 -24.61 -16.28 -6.47
CA LYS A 12 -24.97 -17.21 -7.55
C LYS A 12 -25.99 -18.20 -7.01
N ASP A 13 -27.05 -18.47 -7.79
CA ASP A 13 -28.13 -19.38 -7.39
C ASP A 13 -28.70 -19.07 -5.99
N ARG A 14 -28.84 -17.76 -5.70
CA ARG A 14 -29.28 -17.22 -4.40
C ARG A 14 -28.35 -17.53 -3.22
N LYS A 15 -27.20 -18.18 -3.43
CA LYS A 15 -26.17 -18.38 -2.39
C LYS A 15 -25.14 -17.26 -2.46
N ALA A 16 -24.69 -16.78 -1.30
CA ALA A 16 -23.58 -15.85 -1.25
C ALA A 16 -22.29 -16.55 -1.67
N GLN A 17 -21.52 -15.91 -2.55
CA GLN A 17 -20.21 -16.43 -2.97
C GLN A 17 -19.08 -15.47 -2.60
N THR A 18 -19.31 -14.17 -2.67
CA THR A 18 -18.28 -13.17 -2.36
C THR A 18 -18.87 -12.01 -1.60
N PHE A 19 -18.19 -11.60 -0.55
CA PHE A 19 -18.39 -10.34 0.15
C PHE A 19 -17.16 -9.47 -0.04
N ARG A 20 -17.37 -8.20 -0.38
CA ARG A 20 -16.30 -7.20 -0.49
C ARG A 20 -16.63 -6.05 0.44
N PHE A 21 -15.65 -5.61 1.22
CA PHE A 21 -15.76 -4.46 2.10
C PHE A 21 -14.64 -3.47 1.80
N GLY A 22 -14.99 -2.22 1.53
CA GLY A 22 -14.07 -1.12 1.29
C GLY A 22 -13.65 -0.95 -0.17
N GLU A 23 -13.19 0.27 -0.46
CA GLU A 23 -12.62 0.67 -1.76
C GLU A 23 -11.27 1.40 -1.63
N GLY A 24 -10.95 1.84 -0.41
CA GLY A 24 -9.80 2.69 -0.08
C GLY A 24 -8.54 1.90 0.25
N ASP A 25 -7.85 2.33 1.30
CA ASP A 25 -6.52 1.81 1.65
C ASP A 25 -6.52 0.38 2.19
N VAL A 26 -7.66 -0.10 2.70
CA VAL A 26 -7.88 -1.51 3.04
C VAL A 26 -9.15 -1.97 2.33
N VAL A 27 -9.05 -3.11 1.63
CA VAL A 27 -10.19 -3.79 1.00
C VAL A 27 -10.19 -5.23 1.49
N LEU A 28 -11.28 -5.67 2.10
CA LEU A 28 -11.48 -7.06 2.50
C LEU A 28 -12.33 -7.78 1.45
N ARG A 29 -11.93 -9.00 1.10
CA ARG A 29 -12.71 -9.94 0.31
C ARG A 29 -12.87 -11.24 1.08
N VAL A 30 -14.11 -11.66 1.29
CA VAL A 30 -14.43 -12.97 1.88
C VAL A 30 -15.20 -13.76 0.85
N TYR A 31 -14.64 -14.86 0.35
CA TYR A 31 -15.25 -15.55 -0.79
C TYR A 31 -15.06 -17.06 -0.78
N ASP A 32 -16.00 -17.75 -1.43
CA ASP A 32 -15.98 -19.18 -1.67
C ASP A 32 -14.86 -19.52 -2.67
N LYS A 33 -13.76 -20.03 -2.13
CA LYS A 33 -12.56 -20.35 -2.90
C LYS A 33 -12.74 -21.61 -3.71
N THR A 34 -13.53 -22.56 -3.23
CA THR A 34 -13.92 -23.76 -3.98
C THR A 34 -14.67 -23.36 -5.26
N ALA A 35 -15.67 -22.50 -5.15
CA ALA A 35 -16.41 -22.00 -6.31
C ALA A 35 -15.50 -21.20 -7.27
N GLU A 36 -14.64 -20.33 -6.75
CA GLU A 36 -13.70 -19.56 -7.57
C GLU A 36 -12.72 -20.44 -8.37
N ILE A 37 -12.21 -21.51 -7.76
CA ILE A 37 -11.31 -22.46 -8.44
C ILE A 37 -12.06 -23.18 -9.56
N ARG A 38 -13.28 -23.65 -9.28
CA ARG A 38 -14.10 -24.39 -10.25
C ARG A 38 -14.52 -23.53 -11.44
N GLU A 39 -14.85 -22.27 -11.21
CA GLU A 39 -15.52 -21.43 -12.20
C GLU A 39 -14.56 -20.52 -12.97
N ALA A 40 -13.39 -20.19 -12.41
CA ALA A 40 -12.51 -19.19 -13.00
C ALA A 40 -11.04 -19.61 -13.02
N SER A 41 -10.43 -19.89 -11.87
CA SER A 41 -8.97 -19.91 -11.79
C SER A 41 -8.33 -21.25 -12.14
N ALA A 42 -9.07 -22.37 -12.04
CA ALA A 42 -8.57 -23.73 -12.22
C ALA A 42 -7.34 -24.09 -11.37
N LYS A 43 -7.11 -23.37 -10.25
CA LYS A 43 -5.95 -23.55 -9.35
C LYS A 43 -6.12 -24.75 -8.42
N THR A 44 -6.23 -25.95 -8.99
CA THR A 44 -6.46 -27.20 -8.26
C THR A 44 -5.32 -27.61 -7.32
N TRP A 45 -4.11 -27.07 -7.50
CA TRP A 45 -2.96 -27.31 -6.61
C TRP A 45 -3.22 -26.89 -5.14
N PHE A 46 -4.20 -26.02 -4.90
CA PHE A 46 -4.62 -25.70 -3.54
C PHE A 46 -5.21 -26.91 -2.79
N HIS A 47 -5.81 -27.88 -3.50
CA HIS A 47 -6.39 -29.06 -2.88
C HIS A 47 -5.31 -29.86 -2.14
N ASP A 48 -4.13 -29.99 -2.74
CA ASP A 48 -3.00 -30.67 -2.11
C ASP A 48 -2.50 -29.91 -0.89
N LEU A 49 -2.41 -28.58 -0.98
CA LEU A 49 -2.02 -27.70 0.13
C LEU A 49 -3.00 -27.79 1.32
N TRP A 50 -4.28 -28.03 1.05
CA TRP A 50 -5.33 -28.19 2.07
C TRP A 50 -5.53 -29.64 2.51
N GLY A 51 -4.62 -30.56 2.15
CA GLY A 51 -4.71 -31.96 2.55
C GLY A 51 -5.88 -32.70 1.92
N GLY A 52 -6.23 -32.37 0.68
CA GLY A 52 -7.32 -32.99 -0.08
C GLY A 52 -8.71 -32.38 0.18
N VAL A 53 -8.83 -31.33 0.98
CA VAL A 53 -10.09 -30.62 1.18
C VAL A 53 -10.45 -29.84 -0.10
N THR A 54 -11.64 -30.09 -0.64
CA THR A 54 -12.11 -29.47 -1.89
C THR A 54 -13.42 -28.71 -1.74
N GLU A 55 -14.11 -28.83 -0.60
CA GLU A 55 -15.44 -28.24 -0.38
C GLU A 55 -15.47 -27.29 0.81
N ASN A 56 -16.38 -26.32 0.76
CA ASN A 56 -16.60 -25.32 1.82
C ASN A 56 -15.33 -24.53 2.23
N VAL A 57 -14.40 -24.33 1.30
CA VAL A 57 -13.19 -23.54 1.55
C VAL A 57 -13.50 -22.07 1.26
N TRP A 58 -13.44 -21.24 2.30
CA TRP A 58 -13.59 -19.79 2.20
C TRP A 58 -12.26 -19.10 2.43
N ARG A 59 -11.97 -18.07 1.62
CA ARG A 59 -10.79 -17.23 1.79
C ARG A 59 -11.16 -15.87 2.35
N VAL A 60 -10.44 -15.44 3.38
CA VAL A 60 -10.40 -14.05 3.86
C VAL A 60 -9.15 -13.40 3.30
N GLU A 61 -9.31 -12.39 2.46
CA GLU A 61 -8.22 -11.66 1.83
C GLU A 61 -8.29 -10.17 2.17
N PHE A 62 -7.20 -9.65 2.72
CA PHE A 62 -6.99 -8.22 2.86
C PHE A 62 -6.07 -7.72 1.75
N GLN A 63 -6.55 -6.73 1.00
CA GLN A 63 -5.72 -5.91 0.12
C GLN A 63 -5.40 -4.61 0.83
N ILE A 64 -4.11 -4.30 0.92
CA ILE A 64 -3.58 -3.16 1.67
C ILE A 64 -2.83 -2.26 0.70
N ARG A 65 -3.13 -0.95 0.72
CA ARG A 65 -2.47 0.04 -0.15
C ARG A 65 -1.31 0.73 0.57
N LYS A 66 -0.50 1.45 -0.23
CA LYS A 66 0.75 2.12 0.18
C LYS A 66 0.64 2.93 1.47
N ASN A 67 -0.46 3.67 1.68
CA ASN A 67 -0.61 4.53 2.85
C ASN A 67 -0.66 3.74 4.16
N VAL A 68 -1.36 2.61 4.16
CA VAL A 68 -1.41 1.73 5.35
C VAL A 68 -0.07 1.05 5.53
N LEU A 69 0.53 0.49 4.48
CA LEU A 69 1.86 -0.15 4.58
C LEU A 69 2.92 0.79 5.18
N LYS A 70 2.95 2.05 4.72
CA LYS A 70 3.85 3.08 5.28
C LYS A 70 3.59 3.40 6.75
N ARG A 71 2.33 3.39 7.20
CA ARG A 71 1.99 3.60 8.61
C ARG A 71 2.56 2.51 9.51
N PHE A 72 2.86 1.34 8.96
CA PHE A 72 3.53 0.23 9.64
C PHE A 72 5.03 0.14 9.28
N GLY A 73 5.62 1.18 8.69
CA GLY A 73 7.03 1.20 8.33
C GLY A 73 7.41 0.32 7.12
N ILE A 74 6.45 -0.31 6.44
CA ILE A 74 6.73 -1.26 5.35
C ILE A 74 6.99 -0.53 4.04
N ARG A 75 8.24 -0.60 3.55
CA ARG A 75 8.71 0.04 2.31
C ARG A 75 9.43 -0.93 1.39
N THR A 76 10.02 -1.98 1.93
CA THR A 76 10.71 -3.04 1.22
C THR A 76 10.03 -4.40 1.43
N PHE A 77 10.46 -5.41 0.65
CA PHE A 77 10.01 -6.78 0.90
C PHE A 77 10.52 -7.32 2.23
N GLN A 78 11.71 -6.91 2.68
CA GLN A 78 12.25 -7.34 3.97
C GLN A 78 11.38 -6.79 5.11
N ASP A 79 11.02 -5.51 5.07
CA ASP A 79 10.12 -4.91 6.05
C ASP A 79 8.77 -5.62 6.09
N LEU A 80 8.28 -6.12 4.94
CA LEU A 80 7.04 -6.88 4.88
C LEU A 80 7.18 -8.21 5.63
N PHE A 81 8.27 -8.96 5.43
CA PHE A 81 8.49 -10.20 6.15
C PHE A 81 8.62 -9.97 7.66
N ASP A 82 9.34 -8.92 8.05
CA ASP A 82 9.63 -8.63 9.45
C ASP A 82 8.46 -7.94 10.19
N GLY A 83 7.60 -7.21 9.46
CA GLY A 83 6.52 -6.37 10.01
C GLY A 83 5.10 -6.78 9.65
N SER A 84 4.90 -7.87 8.89
CA SER A 84 3.55 -8.31 8.49
C SER A 84 2.64 -8.66 9.67
N GLY A 85 3.20 -9.15 10.78
CA GLY A 85 2.43 -9.49 11.98
C GLY A 85 1.74 -8.27 12.60
N ASP A 86 2.39 -7.10 12.61
CA ASP A 86 1.80 -5.85 13.11
C ASP A 86 0.60 -5.41 12.25
N VAL A 87 0.75 -5.50 10.92
CA VAL A 87 -0.31 -5.18 9.98
C VAL A 87 -1.49 -6.13 10.16
N LEU A 88 -1.24 -7.43 10.27
CA LEU A 88 -2.28 -8.44 10.42
C LEU A 88 -3.05 -8.24 11.74
N ARG A 89 -2.39 -7.93 12.85
CA ARG A 89 -3.05 -7.62 14.13
C ARG A 89 -4.02 -6.45 13.99
N TYR A 90 -3.58 -5.35 13.38
CA TYR A 90 -4.47 -4.22 13.08
C TYR A 90 -5.68 -4.64 12.24
N LEU A 91 -5.48 -5.45 11.20
CA LEU A 91 -6.55 -5.87 10.31
C LEU A 91 -7.61 -6.73 11.01
N VAL A 92 -7.20 -7.65 11.87
CA VAL A 92 -8.10 -8.65 12.49
C VAL A 92 -8.67 -8.22 13.84
N HIS A 93 -8.06 -7.26 14.53
CA HIS A 93 -8.56 -6.72 15.81
C HIS A 93 -9.28 -5.38 15.63
N GLU A 94 -8.71 -4.46 14.86
CA GLU A 94 -9.21 -3.08 14.78
C GLU A 94 -10.04 -2.83 13.52
N HIS A 95 -9.56 -3.26 12.34
CA HIS A 95 -10.23 -2.93 11.09
C HIS A 95 -11.50 -3.73 10.86
N THR A 96 -11.45 -5.06 10.98
CA THR A 96 -12.61 -5.94 10.76
C THR A 96 -12.69 -7.04 11.79
N THR A 97 -13.91 -7.34 12.23
CA THR A 97 -14.24 -8.51 13.06
C THR A 97 -15.45 -9.24 12.51
N LEU A 98 -15.42 -10.58 12.51
CA LEU A 98 -16.59 -11.41 12.28
C LEU A 98 -17.25 -11.72 13.63
N ARG A 99 -18.55 -11.46 13.75
CA ARG A 99 -19.32 -11.55 15.00
C ARG A 99 -20.60 -12.35 14.79
N VAL A 100 -21.05 -13.02 15.84
CA VAL A 100 -22.31 -13.77 15.83
C VAL A 100 -23.44 -12.82 16.20
N HIS A 101 -24.49 -12.78 15.37
CA HIS A 101 -25.65 -11.94 15.62
C HIS A 101 -26.30 -12.25 16.97
N GLN A 102 -26.67 -11.21 17.71
CA GLN A 102 -27.47 -11.29 18.94
C GLN A 102 -28.52 -10.17 18.96
N ASP A 103 -29.44 -10.24 19.92
CA ASP A 103 -30.57 -9.30 20.04
C ASP A 103 -30.16 -7.90 20.57
N ASP A 104 -28.89 -7.69 20.93
CA ASP A 104 -28.36 -6.37 21.30
C ASP A 104 -28.22 -5.48 20.05
N SER A 105 -28.77 -4.27 20.08
CA SER A 105 -28.67 -3.30 18.98
C SER A 105 -27.24 -2.81 18.73
N ASN A 106 -26.38 -2.86 19.75
CA ASN A 106 -24.98 -2.52 19.67
C ASN A 106 -24.13 -3.72 19.21
N ARG A 107 -23.90 -3.79 17.89
CA ARG A 107 -23.10 -4.83 17.22
C ARG A 107 -21.67 -4.99 17.73
N SER A 108 -21.10 -4.01 18.45
CA SER A 108 -19.76 -4.12 19.04
C SER A 108 -19.71 -5.04 20.26
N ARG A 109 -20.85 -5.27 20.91
CA ARG A 109 -21.00 -6.19 22.06
C ARG A 109 -21.22 -7.64 21.66
N TRP A 110 -21.57 -7.88 20.40
CA TRP A 110 -21.77 -9.22 19.89
C TRP A 110 -20.49 -10.04 20.01
N PRO A 111 -20.55 -11.32 20.41
CA PRO A 111 -19.36 -12.14 20.55
C PRO A 111 -18.70 -12.36 19.19
N LEU A 112 -17.38 -12.52 19.22
CA LEU A 112 -16.61 -12.89 18.03
C LEU A 112 -17.01 -14.29 17.57
N HIS A 113 -17.02 -14.48 16.26
CA HIS A 113 -17.23 -15.80 15.67
C HIS A 113 -16.03 -16.70 16.01
N PRO A 114 -16.22 -18.00 16.35
CA PRO A 114 -15.13 -18.88 16.75
C PRO A 114 -13.97 -18.96 15.74
N LEU A 115 -14.27 -19.01 14.44
CA LEU A 115 -13.24 -18.96 13.38
C LEU A 115 -12.42 -17.66 13.42
N TRP A 116 -13.02 -16.54 13.81
CA TRP A 116 -12.32 -15.27 13.92
C TRP A 116 -11.42 -15.23 15.16
N VAL A 117 -11.87 -15.82 16.27
CA VAL A 117 -11.05 -16.00 17.47
C VAL A 117 -9.82 -16.85 17.15
N MET A 118 -10.00 -17.95 16.40
CA MET A 118 -8.88 -18.77 15.93
C MET A 118 -7.92 -17.98 15.04
N LEU A 119 -8.45 -17.19 14.11
CA LEU A 119 -7.63 -16.32 13.24
C LEU A 119 -6.82 -15.31 14.06
N GLN A 120 -7.46 -14.61 15.00
CA GLN A 120 -6.79 -13.66 15.89
C GLN A 120 -5.68 -14.34 16.70
N ALA A 121 -5.98 -15.49 17.34
CA ALA A 121 -5.00 -16.24 18.10
C ALA A 121 -3.79 -16.68 17.25
N HIS A 122 -4.02 -17.11 16.00
CA HIS A 122 -2.93 -17.45 15.09
C HIS A 122 -2.08 -16.23 14.71
N VAL A 123 -2.72 -15.10 14.41
CA VAL A 123 -2.02 -13.83 14.10
C VAL A 123 -1.16 -13.37 15.27
N GLU A 124 -1.60 -13.58 16.52
CA GLU A 124 -0.82 -13.24 17.70
C GLU A 124 0.48 -14.04 17.84
N THR A 125 0.61 -15.20 17.18
CA THR A 125 1.85 -15.98 17.16
C THR A 125 2.90 -15.47 16.17
N LEU A 126 2.51 -14.57 15.24
CA LEU A 126 3.40 -14.02 14.24
C LEU A 126 4.33 -12.98 14.86
N GLN A 127 5.58 -12.92 14.38
CA GLN A 127 6.52 -11.88 14.80
C GLN A 127 5.95 -10.48 14.53
N ALA A 128 6.10 -9.60 15.51
CA ALA A 128 5.74 -8.19 15.42
C ALA A 128 6.83 -7.38 16.10
N GLN A 129 7.10 -6.21 15.54
CA GLN A 129 8.08 -5.25 16.05
C GLN A 129 7.43 -4.27 17.03
N GLY A 130 6.09 -4.26 17.11
CA GLY A 130 5.32 -3.28 17.85
C GLY A 130 5.20 -2.02 17.03
N VAL A 131 3.96 -1.59 16.75
CA VAL A 131 3.69 -0.45 15.87
C VAL A 131 4.28 0.84 16.46
N VAL A 132 5.46 1.26 16.01
CA VAL A 132 5.94 2.62 16.19
C VAL A 132 5.10 3.51 15.27
N ARG A 133 4.06 4.13 15.84
CA ARG A 133 3.22 5.15 15.18
C ARG A 133 3.96 6.48 15.02
N GLU A 134 5.24 6.46 14.68
CA GLU A 134 5.95 7.67 14.26
C GLU A 134 6.15 7.58 12.76
N VAL A 135 5.25 8.25 12.03
CA VAL A 135 5.57 8.71 10.69
C VAL A 135 6.67 9.74 10.89
N ASP A 136 7.92 9.30 10.81
CA ASP A 136 9.07 10.20 10.95
C ASP A 136 8.93 11.31 9.90
N ALA A 137 8.79 12.55 10.39
CA ALA A 137 8.63 13.72 9.54
C ALA A 137 9.83 13.86 8.59
N ASP A 138 11.01 13.44 9.04
CA ASP A 138 12.23 13.45 8.25
C ASP A 138 12.17 12.41 7.12
N GLU A 139 11.65 11.20 7.37
CA GLU A 139 11.43 10.19 6.32
C GLU A 139 10.44 10.66 5.24
N ARG A 140 9.40 11.44 5.62
CA ARG A 140 8.47 12.04 4.64
C ARG A 140 9.16 13.06 3.75
N LEU A 141 10.01 13.90 4.32
CA LEU A 141 10.79 14.89 3.58
C LEU A 141 11.78 14.18 2.63
N LEU A 142 12.45 13.12 3.10
CA LEU A 142 13.33 12.30 2.27
C LEU A 142 12.60 11.65 1.08
N GLU A 143 11.38 11.12 1.28
CA GLU A 143 10.57 10.58 0.16
C GLU A 143 10.22 11.68 -0.86
N GLN A 144 9.96 12.90 -0.40
CA GLN A 144 9.72 14.04 -1.30
C GLN A 144 10.97 14.42 -2.09
N MET A 145 12.14 14.44 -1.44
CA MET A 145 13.42 14.63 -2.12
C MET A 145 13.66 13.56 -3.18
N MET A 146 13.36 12.28 -2.90
CA MET A 146 13.48 11.20 -3.88
C MET A 146 12.53 11.37 -5.07
N ARG A 147 11.29 11.81 -4.85
CA ARG A 147 10.37 12.14 -5.95
C ARG A 147 10.90 13.28 -6.82
N LEU A 148 11.45 14.33 -6.20
CA LEU A 148 12.10 15.43 -6.93
C LEU A 148 13.31 14.92 -7.72
N ALA A 149 14.14 14.05 -7.15
CA ALA A 149 15.28 13.45 -7.82
C ALA A 149 14.86 12.66 -9.07
N VAL A 150 13.79 11.86 -8.99
CA VAL A 150 13.23 11.14 -10.15
C VAL A 150 12.77 12.11 -11.25
N SER A 151 12.11 13.22 -10.87
CA SER A 151 11.71 14.26 -11.83
C SER A 151 12.92 14.93 -12.48
N VAL A 152 13.93 15.30 -11.69
CA VAL A 152 15.19 15.88 -12.17
C VAL A 152 15.92 14.92 -13.10
N GLU A 153 15.98 13.63 -12.78
CA GLU A 153 16.55 12.59 -13.63
C GLU A 153 15.78 12.48 -14.97
N GLY A 154 14.46 12.63 -14.95
CA GLY A 154 13.65 12.73 -16.17
C GLY A 154 14.03 13.92 -17.05
N TYR A 155 14.17 15.11 -16.45
CA TYR A 155 14.62 16.30 -17.17
C TYR A 155 16.06 16.17 -17.69
N LEU A 156 16.94 15.53 -16.90
CA LEU A 156 18.31 15.25 -17.28
C LEU A 156 18.38 14.35 -18.52
N LYS A 157 17.62 13.24 -18.53
CA LYS A 157 17.49 12.36 -19.71
C LYS A 157 17.00 13.11 -20.94
N ARG A 158 16.01 14.00 -20.76
CA ARG A 158 15.52 14.85 -21.86
C ARG A 158 16.60 15.80 -22.38
N SER A 159 17.35 16.42 -21.49
CA SER A 159 18.50 17.28 -21.85
C SER A 159 19.57 16.50 -22.61
N ALA A 160 19.94 15.31 -22.12
CA ALA A 160 20.92 14.44 -22.78
C ALA A 160 20.45 14.01 -24.19
N ALA A 161 19.15 13.73 -24.34
CA ALA A 161 18.57 13.38 -25.64
C ALA A 161 18.64 14.55 -26.65
N ILE A 162 18.38 15.79 -26.20
CA ILE A 162 18.52 16.98 -27.05
C ILE A 162 19.97 17.14 -27.51
N GLU A 163 20.92 16.95 -26.61
CA GLU A 163 22.34 17.06 -26.95
C GLU A 163 22.81 15.95 -27.88
N CYS A 164 22.33 14.72 -27.67
CA CYS A 164 22.58 13.58 -28.56
C CYS A 164 22.16 13.90 -30.00
N VAL A 165 20.95 14.46 -30.20
CA VAL A 165 20.50 14.92 -31.52
C VAL A 165 21.40 16.04 -32.07
N ARG A 166 21.79 17.01 -31.23
CA ARG A 166 22.65 18.13 -31.63
C ARG A 166 24.05 17.68 -32.07
N ARG A 167 24.56 16.58 -31.52
CA ARG A 167 25.88 16.00 -31.82
C ARG A 167 25.86 14.90 -32.89
N GLY A 168 24.72 14.67 -33.54
CA GLY A 168 24.62 13.65 -34.60
C GLY A 168 24.51 12.21 -34.09
N GLY A 169 23.93 12.00 -32.90
CA GLY A 169 23.61 10.68 -32.36
C GLY A 169 24.58 10.15 -31.31
N GLU A 170 25.57 10.93 -30.90
CA GLU A 170 26.50 10.53 -29.83
C GLU A 170 25.83 10.62 -28.45
N LEU A 171 25.76 9.50 -27.75
CA LEU A 171 25.22 9.43 -26.39
C LEU A 171 26.20 10.01 -25.37
N LEU A 172 25.71 10.93 -24.55
CA LEU A 172 26.46 11.40 -23.38
C LEU A 172 26.39 10.41 -22.23
N SER A 173 27.49 10.30 -21.47
CA SER A 173 27.46 9.68 -20.15
C SER A 173 26.56 10.50 -19.20
N HIS A 174 26.04 9.83 -18.17
CA HIS A 174 25.22 10.47 -17.14
C HIS A 174 25.93 11.66 -16.48
N GLU A 175 27.20 11.48 -16.11
CA GLU A 175 28.04 12.52 -15.51
C GLU A 175 28.15 13.77 -16.40
N ARG A 176 28.44 13.59 -17.70
CA ARG A 176 28.55 14.72 -18.64
C ARG A 176 27.21 15.39 -18.89
N ALA A 177 26.12 14.63 -18.94
CA ALA A 177 24.78 15.19 -19.03
C ALA A 177 24.48 16.06 -17.81
N LEU A 178 24.87 15.62 -16.61
CA LEU A 178 24.63 16.34 -15.36
C LEU A 178 25.43 17.65 -15.31
N GLU A 179 26.70 17.63 -15.70
CA GLU A 179 27.53 18.83 -15.82
C GLU A 179 26.92 19.87 -16.76
N GLN A 180 26.50 19.44 -17.95
CA GLN A 180 25.87 20.32 -18.92
C GLN A 180 24.56 20.88 -18.41
N PHE A 181 23.69 20.04 -17.86
CA PHE A 181 22.41 20.49 -17.30
C PHE A 181 22.62 21.50 -16.17
N SER A 182 23.59 21.26 -15.27
CA SER A 182 23.99 22.21 -14.23
C SER A 182 24.45 23.56 -14.79
N SER A 183 25.19 23.55 -15.91
CA SER A 183 25.60 24.79 -16.58
C SER A 183 24.40 25.61 -17.09
N PHE A 184 23.33 24.97 -17.57
CA PHE A 184 22.09 25.64 -17.96
C PHE A 184 21.30 26.14 -16.75
N LEU A 185 21.24 25.35 -15.66
CA LEU A 185 20.60 25.78 -14.41
C LEU A 185 21.23 27.06 -13.85
N ARG A 186 22.56 27.20 -13.92
CA ARG A 186 23.26 28.42 -13.52
C ARG A 186 22.88 29.64 -14.37
N LYS A 187 22.54 29.46 -15.66
CA LYS A 187 22.13 30.55 -16.55
C LYS A 187 20.72 31.07 -16.26
N VAL A 188 19.83 30.20 -15.77
CA VAL A 188 18.45 30.57 -15.42
C VAL A 188 18.29 30.93 -13.94
N HIS A 189 19.34 30.75 -13.13
CA HIS A 189 19.32 31.09 -11.72
C HIS A 189 19.30 32.61 -11.51
N ASP A 190 18.32 33.08 -10.75
CA ASP A 190 18.23 34.46 -10.30
C ASP A 190 18.41 34.53 -8.77
N PRO A 191 19.53 35.09 -8.28
CA PRO A 191 19.80 35.18 -6.85
C PRO A 191 18.87 36.14 -6.11
N LEU A 192 18.27 37.13 -6.80
CA LEU A 192 17.42 38.14 -6.17
C LEU A 192 16.07 37.56 -5.73
N THR A 193 15.53 36.63 -6.51
CA THR A 193 14.26 35.95 -6.20
C THR A 193 14.45 34.66 -5.42
N TRP A 194 15.62 34.00 -5.54
CA TRP A 194 15.91 32.69 -4.95
C TRP A 194 15.52 32.57 -3.47
N ARG A 195 15.98 33.51 -2.64
CA ARG A 195 15.75 33.44 -1.18
C ARG A 195 14.26 33.46 -0.85
N ASN A 196 13.50 34.37 -1.46
CA ASN A 196 12.07 34.52 -1.20
C ASN A 196 11.29 33.30 -1.69
N ASP A 197 11.65 32.79 -2.86
CA ASP A 197 11.04 31.63 -3.48
C ASP A 197 11.26 30.33 -2.68
N VAL A 198 12.47 30.15 -2.13
CA VAL A 198 12.79 29.01 -1.26
C VAL A 198 12.07 29.12 0.07
N LEU A 199 12.03 30.30 0.70
CA LEU A 199 11.32 30.50 1.97
C LEU A 199 9.82 30.23 1.82
N LYS A 200 9.20 30.76 0.75
CA LYS A 200 7.78 30.50 0.45
C LYS A 200 7.49 29.00 0.31
N ARG A 201 8.36 28.25 -0.39
CA ARG A 201 8.23 26.80 -0.56
C ARG A 201 8.48 26.04 0.75
N ALA A 202 9.42 26.51 1.58
CA ALA A 202 9.66 25.94 2.91
C ALA A 202 8.43 26.10 3.83
N ASP A 203 7.71 27.22 3.73
CA ASP A 203 6.47 27.41 4.47
C ASP A 203 5.35 26.49 3.95
N GLN A 204 5.22 26.32 2.63
CA GLN A 204 4.29 25.32 2.05
C GLN A 204 4.59 23.90 2.53
N VAL A 205 5.87 23.53 2.55
CA VAL A 205 6.37 22.24 3.07
C VAL A 205 5.94 22.03 4.52
N ARG A 206 6.18 23.02 5.38
CA ARG A 206 5.82 22.99 6.81
C ARG A 206 4.31 22.88 7.03
N LEU A 207 3.52 23.59 6.22
CA LEU A 207 2.06 23.60 6.30
C LEU A 207 1.40 22.38 5.67
N GLY A 208 2.17 21.48 5.05
CA GLY A 208 1.64 20.30 4.39
C GLY A 208 0.82 20.60 3.12
N GLN A 209 0.98 21.80 2.56
CA GLN A 209 0.29 22.27 1.37
C GLN A 209 1.18 21.96 0.17
N TRP A 210 0.85 20.90 -0.56
CA TRP A 210 1.60 20.43 -1.72
C TRP A 210 0.69 20.35 -2.94
#